data_AF-A0A359EIJ9-F1
#
_entry.id   AF-A0A359EIJ9-F1
#
_cell.length_a   1.000
_cell.length_b   1.000
_cell.length_c   1.000
_cell.angle_alpha   90.00
_cell.angle_beta   90.00
_cell.angle_gamma   90.00
#
_symmetry.space_group_name_H-M   'P 1'
#
loop_
_entity.id
_entity.type
_entity.pdbx_description
1 polymer ?
#
loop_
_entity_poly.entity_id
_entity_poly.type
_entity_poly.pdbx_seq_one_letter_code
_entity_poly.pdbx_strand_id
1 'polypeptide(L)'
;MSIQALRLFIRLSRPFFLLGAALVYLLGMGIARYLGFSLDWGIYFLGQAWVTTLQLSTHYFNEYFDSLADAANNNRTLFSGGSGALGKDGLPREIALWAGIATLTAATSFTVMLMRATNLNPIALLVMLLIFFGAFFYSVPPVRLVESGYGELTTSVVVASLVPALAFVLQTGEMHRLVAMSTFPLIALHLAMMLAFELPDYATDLKFKKLTLLVRLGWERGMTLHNLLILIAYLLFGVAMIFGFPLSAGLPALLSLPLGLFQLWYMTRIAAGAKPNWNLLGWLAVLGFGLTTYLLTFSFWTY
;
A
#
# COMPACT_ATOMS: atom_id res chain seq x y z
N MET A 1 -3.55 -30.71 2.26
CA MET A 1 -4.42 -29.53 2.00
C MET A 1 -5.17 -29.79 0.70
N SER A 2 -6.50 -29.65 0.66
CA SER A 2 -7.24 -29.81 -0.60
C SER A 2 -6.89 -28.67 -1.57
N ILE A 3 -7.04 -28.89 -2.89
CA ILE A 3 -6.79 -27.85 -3.91
C ILE A 3 -7.64 -26.59 -3.64
N GLN A 4 -8.87 -26.78 -3.15
CA GLN A 4 -9.76 -25.70 -2.76
C GLN A 4 -9.21 -24.90 -1.57
N ALA A 5 -8.74 -25.56 -0.52
CA ALA A 5 -8.12 -24.91 0.63
C ALA A 5 -6.87 -24.12 0.23
N LEU A 6 -6.07 -24.63 -0.71
CA LEU A 6 -4.92 -23.91 -1.27
C LEU A 6 -5.34 -22.64 -2.03
N ARG A 7 -6.36 -22.73 -2.88
CA ARG A 7 -6.87 -21.54 -3.59
C ARG A 7 -7.40 -20.48 -2.63
N LEU A 8 -8.12 -20.89 -1.59
CA LEU A 8 -8.61 -19.97 -0.55
C LEU A 8 -7.45 -19.33 0.22
N PHE A 9 -6.40 -20.08 0.54
CA PHE A 9 -5.23 -19.54 1.24
C PHE A 9 -4.45 -18.54 0.37
N ILE A 10 -4.32 -18.80 -0.93
CA ILE A 10 -3.72 -17.85 -1.88
C ILE A 10 -4.57 -16.57 -1.94
N ARG A 11 -5.90 -16.71 -2.00
CA ARG A 11 -6.82 -15.57 -1.99
C ARG A 11 -6.73 -14.76 -0.69
N LEU A 12 -6.60 -15.43 0.45
CA LEU A 12 -6.39 -14.82 1.77
C LEU A 12 -5.09 -13.98 1.81
N SER A 13 -4.07 -14.39 1.06
CA SER A 13 -2.77 -13.69 0.99
C SER A 13 -2.78 -12.45 0.10
N ARG A 14 -3.89 -12.17 -0.58
CA ARG A 14 -4.14 -10.99 -1.43
C ARG A 14 -2.95 -10.61 -2.35
N PRO A 15 -2.58 -11.47 -3.32
CA PRO A 15 -1.32 -11.38 -4.07
C PRO A 15 -1.11 -10.08 -4.84
N PHE A 16 -2.18 -9.44 -5.33
CA PHE A 16 -2.08 -8.16 -6.03
C PHE A 16 -1.43 -7.06 -5.17
N PHE A 17 -1.72 -7.02 -3.86
CA PHE A 17 -1.10 -6.06 -2.95
C PHE A 17 0.37 -6.39 -2.66
N LEU A 18 0.74 -7.67 -2.67
CA LEU A 18 2.14 -8.11 -2.53
C LEU A 18 2.98 -7.66 -3.74
N LEU A 19 2.41 -7.75 -4.94
CA LEU A 19 3.06 -7.25 -6.16
C LEU A 19 3.25 -5.73 -6.13
N GLY A 20 2.24 -4.99 -5.64
CA GLY A 20 2.35 -3.55 -5.44
C GLY A 20 3.47 -3.19 -4.46
N ALA A 21 3.55 -3.88 -3.31
CA ALA A 21 4.61 -3.69 -2.32
C ALA A 21 6.01 -4.02 -2.88
N ALA A 22 6.13 -5.08 -3.68
CA ALA A 22 7.38 -5.41 -4.35
C ALA A 22 7.81 -4.33 -5.35
N LEU A 23 6.86 -3.74 -6.08
CA LEU A 23 7.15 -2.66 -7.03
C LEU A 23 7.66 -1.39 -6.33
N VAL A 24 7.04 -0.99 -5.21
CA VAL A 24 7.49 0.18 -4.43
C VAL A 24 8.81 -0.09 -3.68
N TYR A 25 9.08 -1.32 -3.27
CA TYR A 25 10.37 -1.69 -2.71
C TYR A 25 11.48 -1.64 -3.78
N LEU A 26 11.20 -2.15 -4.98
CA LEU A 26 12.08 -2.07 -6.15
C LEU A 26 12.35 -0.62 -6.59
N LEU A 27 11.39 0.29 -6.42
CA LEU A 27 11.57 1.73 -6.64
C LEU A 27 12.73 2.27 -5.78
N GLY A 28 12.74 1.96 -4.48
CA GLY A 28 13.78 2.44 -3.56
C GLY A 28 15.18 1.95 -3.94
N MET A 29 15.31 0.68 -4.34
CA MET A 29 16.55 0.14 -4.89
C MET A 29 16.93 0.80 -6.23
N GLY A 30 15.96 1.09 -7.08
CA GLY A 30 16.17 1.83 -8.33
C GLY A 30 16.77 3.22 -8.06
N ILE A 31 16.27 3.94 -7.06
CA ILE A 31 16.83 5.25 -6.68
C ILE A 31 18.30 5.11 -6.22
N ALA A 32 18.64 4.06 -5.47
CA ALA A 32 20.03 3.77 -5.07
C ALA A 32 20.92 3.52 -6.30
N ARG A 33 20.42 2.73 -7.27
CA ARG A 33 21.10 2.48 -8.54
C ARG A 33 21.36 3.76 -9.32
N TYR A 34 20.34 4.60 -9.49
CA TYR A 34 20.42 5.87 -10.20
C TYR A 34 21.48 6.81 -9.61
N LEU A 35 21.65 6.78 -8.28
CA LEU A 35 22.67 7.56 -7.58
C LEU A 35 24.08 6.94 -7.63
N GLY A 36 24.26 5.81 -8.31
CA GLY A 36 25.56 5.17 -8.52
C GLY A 36 26.02 4.26 -7.38
N PHE A 37 25.14 3.91 -6.44
CA PHE A 37 25.50 2.96 -5.38
C PHE A 37 25.65 1.53 -5.91
N SER A 38 26.59 0.79 -5.35
CA SER A 38 26.71 -0.65 -5.58
C SER A 38 25.54 -1.38 -4.94
N LEU A 39 24.87 -2.23 -5.70
CA LEU A 39 23.69 -2.95 -5.23
C LEU A 39 24.05 -4.33 -4.69
N ASP A 40 23.58 -4.63 -3.48
CA ASP A 40 23.63 -5.96 -2.89
C ASP A 40 22.25 -6.62 -3.01
N TRP A 41 22.17 -7.61 -3.90
CA TRP A 41 20.95 -8.38 -4.14
C TRP A 41 20.56 -9.29 -2.97
N GLY A 42 21.53 -9.74 -2.16
CA GLY A 42 21.25 -10.51 -0.95
C GLY A 42 20.47 -9.66 0.07
N ILE A 43 20.93 -8.42 0.31
CA ILE A 43 20.23 -7.45 1.17
C ILE A 43 18.86 -7.10 0.59
N TYR A 44 18.77 -6.93 -0.73
CA TYR A 44 17.48 -6.68 -1.39
C TYR A 44 16.46 -7.79 -1.11
N PHE A 45 16.82 -9.05 -1.36
CA PHE A 45 15.89 -10.17 -1.16
C PHE A 45 15.55 -10.38 0.31
N LEU A 46 16.50 -10.18 1.23
CA LEU A 46 16.23 -10.24 2.67
C LEU A 46 15.24 -9.14 3.11
N GLY A 47 15.45 -7.90 2.69
CA GLY A 47 14.54 -6.81 3.03
C GLY A 47 13.18 -6.92 2.34
N GLN A 48 13.12 -7.38 1.09
CA GLN A 48 11.86 -7.69 0.41
C GLN A 48 11.09 -8.79 1.14
N ALA A 49 11.77 -9.87 1.56
CA ALA A 49 11.14 -10.93 2.33
C ALA A 49 10.62 -10.43 3.68
N TRP A 50 11.37 -9.54 4.34
CA TRP A 50 10.94 -8.87 5.57
C TRP A 50 9.66 -8.03 5.34
N VAL A 51 9.62 -7.18 4.31
CA VAL A 51 8.42 -6.38 3.97
C VAL A 51 7.24 -7.29 3.63
N THR A 52 7.44 -8.30 2.79
CA THR A 52 6.38 -9.23 2.38
C THR A 52 5.80 -9.99 3.58
N THR A 53 6.64 -10.45 4.50
CA THR A 53 6.16 -11.18 5.70
C THR A 53 5.37 -10.28 6.64
N LEU A 54 5.77 -9.02 6.85
CA LEU A 54 4.95 -8.05 7.61
C LEU A 54 3.62 -7.72 6.91
N GLN A 55 3.64 -7.56 5.59
CA GLN A 55 2.43 -7.29 4.83
C GLN A 55 1.45 -8.46 4.90
N LEU A 56 1.94 -9.70 4.75
CA LEU A 56 1.14 -10.92 4.94
C LEU A 56 0.54 -10.98 6.34
N SER A 57 1.35 -10.71 7.37
CA SER A 57 0.89 -10.67 8.76
C SER A 57 -0.25 -9.67 8.94
N THR A 58 -0.13 -8.48 8.36
CA THR A 58 -1.15 -7.43 8.39
C THR A 58 -2.46 -7.88 7.73
N HIS A 59 -2.38 -8.49 6.54
CA HIS A 59 -3.54 -9.03 5.82
C HIS A 59 -4.24 -10.13 6.62
N TYR A 60 -3.48 -11.06 7.19
CA TYR A 60 -4.05 -12.16 7.95
C TYR A 60 -4.70 -11.70 9.26
N PHE A 61 -4.07 -10.77 9.99
CA PHE A 61 -4.70 -10.16 11.16
C PHE A 61 -5.94 -9.35 10.78
N ASN A 62 -5.90 -8.62 9.66
CA ASN A 62 -7.07 -7.87 9.18
C ASN A 62 -8.26 -8.82 8.94
N GLU A 63 -8.05 -9.91 8.20
CA GLU A 63 -9.09 -10.90 7.91
C GLU A 63 -9.62 -11.59 9.17
N TYR A 64 -8.74 -11.85 10.15
CA TYR A 64 -9.15 -12.44 11.43
C TYR A 64 -10.06 -11.50 12.23
N PHE A 65 -9.62 -10.25 12.45
CA PHE A 65 -10.33 -9.28 13.28
C PHE A 65 -11.57 -8.69 12.61
N ASP A 66 -11.58 -8.54 11.27
CA ASP A 66 -12.70 -7.96 10.52
C ASP A 66 -13.72 -9.02 10.04
N SER A 67 -13.48 -10.33 10.31
CA SER A 67 -14.26 -11.46 9.79
C SER A 67 -15.79 -11.33 9.93
N LEU A 68 -16.29 -10.74 11.02
CA LEU A 68 -17.73 -10.53 11.24
C LEU A 68 -18.32 -9.43 10.34
N ALA A 69 -17.60 -8.33 10.15
CA ALA A 69 -18.03 -7.22 9.30
C ALA A 69 -17.96 -7.65 7.82
N ASP A 70 -16.88 -8.33 7.44
CA ASP A 70 -16.66 -8.83 6.08
C ASP A 70 -17.69 -9.89 5.66
N ALA A 71 -18.17 -10.72 6.59
CA ALA A 71 -19.22 -11.69 6.33
C ALA A 71 -20.57 -11.03 5.98
N ALA A 72 -20.81 -9.82 6.46
CA ALA A 72 -22.03 -9.05 6.20
C ALA A 72 -21.91 -8.09 5.01
N ASN A 73 -20.73 -8.01 4.37
CA ASN A 73 -20.49 -7.10 3.26
C ASN A 73 -20.90 -7.72 1.91
N ASN A 74 -21.98 -7.20 1.33
CA ASN A 74 -22.49 -7.62 0.02
C ASN A 74 -21.84 -6.89 -1.16
N ASN A 75 -21.04 -5.85 -0.90
CA ASN A 75 -20.43 -4.99 -1.92
C ASN A 75 -18.95 -5.32 -2.19
N ARG A 76 -18.48 -6.50 -1.77
CA ARG A 76 -17.09 -6.95 -1.92
C ARG A 76 -16.60 -6.77 -3.36
N THR A 77 -15.43 -6.17 -3.50
CA THR A 77 -14.71 -6.04 -4.76
C THR A 77 -13.46 -6.91 -4.75
N LEU A 78 -12.64 -6.84 -5.81
CA LEU A 78 -11.32 -7.48 -5.80
C LEU A 78 -10.36 -6.86 -4.75
N PHE A 79 -10.60 -5.59 -4.38
CA PHE A 79 -9.68 -4.79 -3.57
C PHE A 79 -10.24 -4.40 -2.19
N SER A 80 -11.54 -4.63 -1.94
CA SER A 80 -12.25 -4.20 -0.73
C SER A 80 -13.24 -5.27 -0.23
N GLY A 81 -13.67 -5.17 1.03
CA GLY A 81 -14.68 -6.05 1.64
C GLY A 81 -14.21 -7.43 2.07
N GLY A 82 -12.94 -7.57 2.43
CA GLY A 82 -12.34 -8.85 2.80
C GLY A 82 -11.98 -9.70 1.58
N SER A 83 -11.09 -10.68 1.76
CA SER A 83 -10.72 -11.63 0.72
C SER A 83 -11.91 -12.51 0.34
N GLY A 84 -12.86 -12.72 1.26
CA GLY A 84 -13.93 -13.71 1.14
C GLY A 84 -13.42 -15.15 1.22
N ALA A 85 -12.18 -15.35 1.68
CA ALA A 85 -11.60 -16.69 1.87
C ALA A 85 -12.01 -17.32 3.21
N LEU A 86 -12.38 -16.51 4.20
CA LEU A 86 -12.85 -16.97 5.51
C LEU A 86 -14.39 -17.04 5.55
N GLY A 87 -14.93 -17.95 6.37
CA GLY A 87 -16.36 -18.05 6.63
C GLY A 87 -16.92 -19.47 6.53
N LYS A 88 -18.25 -19.59 6.53
CA LYS A 88 -18.96 -20.88 6.58
C LYS A 88 -18.58 -21.84 5.45
N ASP A 89 -18.39 -21.31 4.24
CA ASP A 89 -18.01 -22.08 3.05
C ASP A 89 -16.50 -21.94 2.70
N GLY A 90 -15.74 -21.34 3.61
CA GLY A 90 -14.33 -20.98 3.42
C GLY A 90 -13.40 -21.64 4.43
N LEU A 91 -12.25 -21.00 4.66
CA LEU A 91 -11.28 -21.40 5.69
C LEU A 91 -11.76 -20.95 7.08
N PRO A 92 -11.49 -21.73 8.14
CA PRO A 92 -11.65 -21.28 9.52
C PRO A 92 -10.84 -20.01 9.77
N ARG A 93 -11.40 -19.05 10.52
CA ARG A 93 -10.72 -17.78 10.83
C ARG A 93 -9.40 -17.99 11.60
N GLU A 94 -9.30 -19.07 12.35
CA GLU A 94 -8.12 -19.45 13.13
C GLU A 94 -6.90 -19.66 12.21
N ILE A 95 -7.11 -20.05 10.94
CA ILE A 95 -6.04 -20.16 9.96
C ILE A 95 -5.40 -18.80 9.71
N ALA A 96 -6.19 -17.72 9.62
CA ALA A 96 -5.67 -16.38 9.46
C ALA A 96 -4.88 -15.94 10.70
N LEU A 97 -5.37 -16.23 11.91
CA LEU A 97 -4.61 -15.92 13.14
C LEU A 97 -3.24 -16.61 13.16
N TRP A 98 -3.20 -17.93 12.91
CA TRP A 98 -1.95 -18.68 12.93
C TRP A 98 -1.00 -18.29 11.79
N ALA A 99 -1.53 -18.01 10.59
CA ALA A 99 -0.74 -17.50 9.48
C ALA A 99 -0.15 -16.11 9.79
N GLY A 100 -0.93 -15.24 10.45
CA GLY A 100 -0.49 -13.93 10.92
C GLY A 100 0.66 -14.03 11.92
N ILE A 101 0.55 -14.93 12.90
CA ILE A 101 1.62 -15.20 13.89
C ILE A 101 2.86 -15.80 13.20
N ALA A 102 2.68 -16.79 12.31
CA ALA A 102 3.79 -17.44 11.62
C ALA A 102 4.60 -16.46 10.76
N THR A 103 3.90 -15.58 10.04
CA THR A 103 4.56 -14.54 9.23
C THR A 103 5.21 -13.44 10.07
N LEU A 104 4.65 -13.09 11.23
CA LEU A 104 5.30 -12.18 12.19
C LEU A 104 6.58 -12.78 12.78
N THR A 105 6.56 -14.07 13.12
CA THR A 105 7.76 -14.80 13.55
C THR A 105 8.81 -14.85 12.45
N ALA A 106 8.41 -15.09 11.19
CA ALA A 106 9.32 -15.03 10.05
C ALA A 106 9.93 -13.63 9.86
N ALA A 107 9.14 -12.55 10.01
CA ALA A 107 9.64 -11.18 9.97
C ALA A 107 10.68 -10.91 11.08
N THR A 108 10.51 -11.51 12.26
CA THR A 108 11.50 -11.45 13.35
C THR A 108 12.81 -12.12 12.94
N SER A 109 12.75 -13.32 12.35
CA SER A 109 13.94 -14.01 11.82
C SER A 109 14.65 -13.17 10.75
N PHE A 110 13.92 -12.60 9.79
CA PHE A 110 14.51 -11.71 8.79
C PHE A 110 15.11 -10.44 9.39
N THR A 111 14.55 -9.92 10.48
CA THR A 111 15.15 -8.79 11.22
C THR A 111 16.53 -9.16 11.75
N VAL A 112 16.67 -10.33 12.39
CA VAL A 112 17.97 -10.80 12.89
C VAL A 112 18.96 -11.04 11.76
N MET A 113 18.50 -11.59 10.63
CA MET A 113 19.34 -11.79 9.44
C MET A 113 19.83 -10.45 8.87
N LEU A 114 18.96 -9.45 8.76
CA LEU A 114 19.33 -8.09 8.33
C LEU A 114 20.33 -7.44 9.30
N MET A 115 20.13 -7.56 10.61
CA MET A 115 21.06 -7.06 11.63
C MET A 115 22.47 -7.66 11.52
N ARG A 116 22.57 -8.92 11.05
CA ARG A 116 23.86 -9.60 10.87
C ARG A 116 24.49 -9.30 9.51
N ALA A 117 23.67 -9.19 8.47
CA ALA A 117 24.13 -8.96 7.10
C ALA A 117 24.52 -7.50 6.85
N THR A 118 23.78 -6.58 7.48
CA THR A 118 24.01 -5.14 7.42
C THR A 118 24.27 -4.68 8.83
N ASN A 119 25.39 -4.01 9.10
CA ASN A 119 25.58 -3.31 10.37
C ASN A 119 24.52 -2.20 10.46
N LEU A 120 23.28 -2.55 10.86
CA LEU A 120 22.09 -1.71 10.68
C LEU A 120 22.35 -0.34 11.29
N ASN A 121 22.34 0.68 10.44
CA ASN A 121 22.45 2.04 10.90
C ASN A 121 21.16 2.43 11.68
N PRO A 122 21.23 3.45 12.54
CA PRO A 122 20.05 3.91 13.29
C PRO A 122 18.87 4.33 12.41
N ILE A 123 19.14 4.81 11.19
CA ILE A 123 18.12 5.24 10.23
C ILE A 123 17.31 4.04 9.73
N ALA A 124 17.96 2.96 9.28
CA ALA A 124 17.29 1.74 8.84
C ALA A 124 16.46 1.15 9.97
N LEU A 125 17.02 1.10 11.19
CA LEU A 125 16.28 0.63 12.36
C LEU A 125 15.03 1.47 12.63
N LEU A 126 15.13 2.80 12.56
CA LEU A 126 13.98 3.69 12.72
C LEU A 126 12.92 3.44 11.65
N VAL A 127 13.31 3.35 10.37
CA VAL A 127 12.38 3.07 9.26
C VAL A 127 11.71 1.71 9.43
N MET A 128 12.46 0.67 9.80
CA MET A 128 11.92 -0.67 10.10
C MET A 128 10.92 -0.63 11.26
N LEU A 129 11.21 0.09 12.35
CA LEU A 129 10.30 0.23 13.48
C LEU A 129 9.01 0.96 13.07
N LEU A 130 9.10 2.03 12.29
CA LEU A 130 7.93 2.76 11.80
C LEU A 130 7.06 1.89 10.89
N ILE A 131 7.67 1.11 9.97
CA ILE A 131 6.94 0.14 9.14
C ILE A 131 6.28 -0.93 10.00
N PHE A 132 7.01 -1.50 10.96
CA PHE A 132 6.50 -2.53 11.86
C PHE A 132 5.30 -2.03 12.65
N PHE A 133 5.40 -0.88 13.32
CA PHE A 133 4.30 -0.33 14.10
C PHE A 133 3.11 0.07 13.23
N GLY A 134 3.36 0.67 12.06
CA GLY A 134 2.31 1.01 11.10
C GLY A 134 1.56 -0.23 10.60
N ALA A 135 2.28 -1.32 10.31
CA ALA A 135 1.71 -2.58 9.85
C ALA A 135 0.97 -3.34 10.97
N PHE A 136 1.61 -3.49 12.14
CA PHE A 136 1.06 -4.25 13.26
C PHE A 136 -0.18 -3.58 13.87
N PHE A 137 -0.09 -2.29 14.18
CA PHE A 137 -1.21 -1.56 14.79
C PHE A 137 -2.35 -1.25 13.81
N TYR A 138 -2.15 -1.49 12.50
CA TYR A 138 -3.22 -1.34 11.52
C TYR A 138 -4.43 -2.22 11.87
N SER A 139 -4.20 -3.51 12.11
CA SER A 139 -5.25 -4.50 12.30
C SER A 139 -5.42 -4.95 13.76
N VAL A 140 -4.37 -4.87 14.57
CA VAL A 140 -4.32 -5.56 15.88
C VAL A 140 -4.89 -4.67 17.02
N PRO A 141 -5.77 -5.20 17.90
CA PRO A 141 -6.23 -4.52 19.11
C PRO A 141 -5.09 -4.22 20.10
N PRO A 142 -5.21 -3.16 20.93
CA PRO A 142 -6.35 -2.25 21.04
C PRO A 142 -6.34 -1.07 20.04
N VAL A 143 -5.27 -0.89 19.27
CA VAL A 143 -5.07 0.34 18.46
C VAL A 143 -5.95 0.37 17.21
N ARG A 144 -5.99 -0.73 16.43
CA ARG A 144 -6.79 -0.92 15.20
C ARG A 144 -6.93 0.35 14.34
N LEU A 145 -5.84 0.79 13.72
CA LEU A 145 -5.87 2.01 12.89
C LEU A 145 -6.86 1.91 11.73
N VAL A 146 -7.15 0.70 11.23
CA VAL A 146 -8.14 0.40 10.19
C VAL A 146 -9.57 0.86 10.53
N GLU A 147 -9.87 1.15 11.80
CA GLU A 147 -11.16 1.69 12.24
C GLU A 147 -11.05 3.11 12.83
N SER A 148 -9.85 3.70 12.81
CA SER A 148 -9.55 4.95 13.52
C SER A 148 -9.73 6.20 12.67
N GLY A 149 -9.73 6.07 11.34
CA GLY A 149 -9.72 7.17 10.38
C GLY A 149 -8.33 7.72 10.04
N TYR A 150 -7.30 7.19 10.67
CA TYR A 150 -5.89 7.43 10.31
C TYR A 150 -5.24 6.23 9.63
N GLY A 151 -5.97 5.11 9.49
CA GLY A 151 -5.43 3.85 8.95
C GLY A 151 -5.00 3.98 7.50
N GLU A 152 -5.76 4.70 6.69
CA GLU A 152 -5.56 4.92 5.27
C GLU A 152 -4.34 5.81 5.03
N LEU A 153 -4.21 6.89 5.80
CA LEU A 153 -3.04 7.77 5.75
C LEU A 153 -1.79 7.03 6.22
N THR A 154 -1.87 6.32 7.35
CA THR A 154 -0.74 5.55 7.90
C THR A 154 -0.28 4.49 6.91
N THR A 155 -1.22 3.73 6.34
CA THR A 155 -0.93 2.70 5.33
C THR A 155 -0.30 3.33 4.08
N SER A 156 -0.80 4.48 3.64
CA SER A 156 -0.25 5.18 2.48
C SER A 156 1.18 5.67 2.73
N VAL A 157 1.48 6.17 3.93
CA VAL A 157 2.85 6.55 4.32
C VAL A 157 3.76 5.32 4.38
N VAL A 158 3.31 4.22 4.99
CA VAL A 158 4.07 2.98 5.08
C VAL A 158 4.39 2.43 3.69
N VAL A 159 3.37 2.20 2.86
CA VAL A 159 3.51 1.55 1.55
C VAL A 159 4.20 2.46 0.54
N ALA A 160 3.77 3.71 0.40
CA ALA A 160 4.24 4.56 -0.67
C ALA A 160 5.54 5.33 -0.35
N SER A 161 5.96 5.38 0.93
CA SER A 161 7.16 6.12 1.33
C SER A 161 8.14 5.32 2.17
N LEU A 162 7.71 4.73 3.30
CA LEU A 162 8.64 4.03 4.18
C LEU A 162 9.21 2.75 3.54
N VAL A 163 8.40 1.98 2.81
CA VAL A 163 8.85 0.76 2.12
C VAL A 163 9.94 1.06 1.05
N PRO A 164 9.75 2.01 0.12
CA PRO A 164 10.84 2.47 -0.75
C PRO A 164 12.04 3.02 0.01
N ALA A 165 11.82 3.81 1.08
CA ALA A 165 12.90 4.36 1.88
C ALA A 165 13.74 3.26 2.55
N LEU A 166 13.11 2.19 3.04
CA LEU A 166 13.80 1.04 3.60
C LEU A 166 14.71 0.38 2.57
N ALA A 167 14.20 0.11 1.36
CA ALA A 167 14.99 -0.47 0.29
C ALA A 167 16.22 0.39 -0.05
N PHE A 168 16.04 1.71 -0.07
CA PHE A 168 17.12 2.66 -0.31
C PHE A 168 18.15 2.63 0.83
N VAL A 169 17.73 2.84 2.08
CA VAL A 169 18.62 2.96 3.23
C VAL A 169 19.39 1.66 3.50
N LEU A 170 18.77 0.50 3.28
CA LEU A 170 19.47 -0.79 3.42
C LEU A 170 20.62 -0.96 2.43
N GLN A 171 20.58 -0.28 1.28
CA GLN A 171 21.63 -0.33 0.27
C GLN A 171 22.68 0.77 0.47
N THR A 172 22.26 1.98 0.86
CA THR A 172 23.12 3.17 0.87
C THR A 172 23.62 3.56 2.25
N GLY A 173 22.91 3.16 3.32
CA GLY A 173 23.20 3.60 4.69
C GLY A 173 22.84 5.07 4.97
N GLU A 174 22.11 5.75 4.08
CA GLU A 174 21.72 7.15 4.25
C GLU A 174 20.35 7.46 3.64
N MET A 175 19.83 8.67 3.90
CA MET A 175 18.61 9.17 3.26
C MET A 175 18.97 10.15 2.16
N HIS A 176 18.23 10.10 1.06
CA HIS A 176 18.42 11.03 -0.05
C HIS A 176 17.11 11.72 -0.44
N ARG A 177 17.20 13.01 -0.83
CA ARG A 177 16.04 13.83 -1.20
C ARG A 177 15.19 13.23 -2.33
N LEU A 178 15.80 12.45 -3.23
CA LEU A 178 15.08 11.79 -4.33
C LEU A 178 14.07 10.76 -3.84
N VAL A 179 14.29 10.14 -2.67
CA VAL A 179 13.31 9.25 -2.05
C VAL A 179 12.06 10.05 -1.66
N ALA A 180 12.23 11.18 -0.98
CA ALA A 180 11.10 12.04 -0.60
C ALA A 180 10.38 12.63 -1.82
N MET A 181 11.14 13.15 -2.79
CA MET A 181 10.59 13.73 -4.03
C MET A 181 9.80 12.70 -4.87
N SER A 182 10.24 11.43 -4.89
CA SER A 182 9.51 10.36 -5.59
C SER A 182 8.28 9.90 -4.80
N THR A 183 8.41 9.78 -3.48
CA THR A 183 7.40 9.11 -2.64
C THR A 183 6.27 10.02 -2.18
N PHE A 184 6.47 11.33 -2.03
CA PHE A 184 5.40 12.25 -1.60
C PHE A 184 4.24 12.32 -2.59
N PRO A 185 4.46 12.44 -3.92
CA PRO A 185 3.38 12.27 -4.89
C PRO A 185 2.69 10.90 -4.81
N LEU A 186 3.46 9.84 -4.57
CA LEU A 186 2.94 8.48 -4.46
C LEU A 186 2.09 8.27 -3.20
N ILE A 187 2.39 8.92 -2.07
CA ILE A 187 1.53 8.92 -0.88
C ILE A 187 0.15 9.47 -1.24
N ALA A 188 0.10 10.59 -1.97
CA ALA A 188 -1.17 11.20 -2.37
C ALA A 188 -1.98 10.29 -3.31
N LEU A 189 -1.33 9.68 -4.32
CA LEU A 189 -1.99 8.70 -5.20
C LEU A 189 -2.44 7.44 -4.45
N HIS A 190 -1.62 6.91 -3.55
CA HIS A 190 -1.98 5.74 -2.74
C HIS A 190 -3.15 6.04 -1.80
N LEU A 191 -3.18 7.22 -1.18
CA LEU A 191 -4.29 7.62 -0.32
C LEU A 191 -5.59 7.82 -1.12
N ALA A 192 -5.50 8.40 -2.33
CA ALA A 192 -6.64 8.44 -3.24
C ALA A 192 -7.12 7.02 -3.59
N MET A 193 -6.19 6.08 -3.84
CA MET A 193 -6.53 4.69 -4.08
C MET A 193 -7.21 4.02 -2.89
N MET A 194 -6.77 4.28 -1.66
CA MET A 194 -7.45 3.77 -0.45
C MET A 194 -8.88 4.31 -0.34
N LEU A 195 -9.10 5.61 -0.55
CA LEU A 195 -10.45 6.19 -0.54
C LEU A 195 -11.35 5.57 -1.63
N ALA A 196 -10.79 5.27 -2.80
CA ALA A 196 -11.51 4.58 -3.87
C ALA A 196 -11.94 3.15 -3.47
N PHE A 197 -11.12 2.44 -2.70
CA PHE A 197 -11.44 1.09 -2.18
C PHE A 197 -12.48 1.10 -1.07
N GLU A 198 -12.61 2.18 -0.30
CA GLU A 198 -13.56 2.25 0.81
C GLU A 198 -14.98 2.64 0.38
N LEU A 199 -15.14 3.30 -0.77
CA LEU A 199 -16.45 3.74 -1.26
C LEU A 199 -17.51 2.61 -1.37
N PRO A 200 -17.20 1.41 -1.90
CA PRO A 200 -18.16 0.31 -1.96
C PRO A 200 -18.59 -0.19 -0.56
N ASP A 201 -17.70 -0.06 0.42
CA ASP A 201 -17.86 -0.60 1.77
C ASP A 201 -18.47 0.41 2.74
N TYR A 202 -18.60 1.70 2.36
CA TYR A 202 -19.06 2.80 3.20
C TYR A 202 -20.30 2.48 4.07
N ALA A 203 -21.34 1.90 3.48
CA ALA A 203 -22.57 1.58 4.20
C ALA A 203 -22.37 0.45 5.23
N THR A 204 -21.54 -0.54 4.89
CA THR A 204 -21.18 -1.64 5.78
C THR A 204 -20.30 -1.11 6.92
N ASP A 205 -19.27 -0.33 6.60
CA ASP A 205 -18.36 0.26 7.59
C ASP A 205 -19.11 1.16 8.58
N LEU A 206 -20.05 1.97 8.08
CA LEU A 206 -20.94 2.77 8.92
C LEU A 206 -21.79 1.90 9.86
N LYS A 207 -22.36 0.80 9.35
CA LYS A 207 -23.16 -0.15 10.15
C LYS A 207 -22.35 -0.82 11.26
N PHE A 208 -21.10 -1.18 10.97
CA PHE A 208 -20.21 -1.85 11.94
C PHE A 208 -19.37 -0.86 12.77
N LYS A 209 -19.61 0.45 12.64
CA LYS A 209 -18.86 1.51 13.34
C LYS A 209 -17.36 1.47 13.07
N LYS A 210 -16.97 1.01 11.87
CA LYS A 210 -15.62 1.12 11.36
C LYS A 210 -15.41 2.55 10.87
N LEU A 211 -14.86 3.40 11.74
CA LEU A 211 -14.75 4.84 11.50
C LEU A 211 -13.53 5.17 10.62
N THR A 212 -13.50 4.61 9.41
CA THR A 212 -12.51 4.91 8.35
C THR A 212 -12.45 6.39 8.04
N LEU A 213 -11.39 6.83 7.36
CA LEU A 213 -11.25 8.22 6.94
C LEU A 213 -12.46 8.64 6.10
N LEU A 214 -12.88 7.77 5.17
CA LEU A 214 -14.06 8.01 4.34
C LEU A 214 -15.35 8.14 5.18
N VAL A 215 -15.57 7.25 6.15
CA VAL A 215 -16.76 7.30 7.03
C VAL A 215 -16.78 8.57 7.87
N ARG A 216 -15.63 9.00 8.41
CA ARG A 216 -15.54 10.23 9.21
C ARG A 216 -15.78 11.50 8.41
N LEU A 217 -15.30 11.55 7.18
CA LEU A 217 -15.49 12.70 6.29
C LEU A 217 -16.92 12.73 5.71
N GLY A 218 -17.53 11.56 5.53
CA GLY A 218 -18.71 11.37 4.71
C GLY A 218 -18.33 11.16 3.24
N TRP A 219 -19.15 10.40 2.52
CA TRP A 219 -18.87 9.99 1.14
C TRP A 219 -18.59 11.18 0.20
N GLU A 220 -19.38 12.26 0.28
CA GLU A 220 -19.24 13.43 -0.61
C GLU A 220 -17.90 14.16 -0.42
N ARG A 221 -17.51 14.40 0.83
CA ARG A 221 -16.21 15.02 1.16
C ARG A 221 -15.06 14.07 0.86
N GLY A 222 -15.24 12.77 1.05
CA GLY A 222 -14.24 11.77 0.70
C GLY A 222 -13.97 11.67 -0.81
N MET A 223 -15.02 11.75 -1.65
CA MET A 223 -14.86 11.83 -3.10
C MET A 223 -14.15 13.12 -3.53
N THR A 224 -14.45 14.23 -2.86
CA THR A 224 -13.74 15.50 -3.07
C THR A 224 -12.27 15.40 -2.68
N LEU A 225 -11.97 14.81 -1.51
CA LEU A 225 -10.61 14.59 -1.03
C LEU A 225 -9.83 13.67 -1.98
N HIS A 226 -10.43 12.59 -2.44
CA HIS A 226 -9.85 11.71 -3.46
C HIS A 226 -9.39 12.51 -4.69
N ASN A 227 -10.28 13.37 -5.22
CA ASN A 227 -9.96 14.18 -6.38
C ASN A 227 -8.84 15.21 -6.10
N LEU A 228 -8.88 15.85 -4.93
CA LEU A 228 -7.85 16.77 -4.50
C LEU A 228 -6.49 16.07 -4.37
N LEU A 229 -6.44 14.85 -3.85
CA LEU A 229 -5.20 14.07 -3.71
C LEU A 229 -4.55 13.73 -5.05
N ILE A 230 -5.35 13.40 -6.07
CA ILE A 230 -4.82 13.21 -7.44
C ILE A 230 -4.18 14.49 -7.95
N LEU A 231 -4.86 15.64 -7.79
CA LEU A 231 -4.32 16.93 -8.21
C LEU A 231 -3.04 17.30 -7.43
N ILE A 232 -3.03 17.08 -6.12
CA ILE A 232 -1.87 17.29 -5.25
C ILE A 232 -0.70 16.42 -5.71
N ALA A 233 -0.92 15.15 -6.07
CA ALA A 233 0.15 14.27 -6.52
C ALA A 233 0.88 14.84 -7.74
N TYR A 234 0.15 15.26 -8.77
CA TYR A 234 0.75 15.82 -9.98
C TYR A 234 1.34 17.22 -9.76
N LEU A 235 0.75 18.02 -8.86
CA LEU A 235 1.36 19.27 -8.42
C LEU A 235 2.71 19.02 -7.74
N LEU A 236 2.78 18.04 -6.83
CA LEU A 236 4.02 17.68 -6.13
C LEU A 236 5.09 17.17 -7.11
N PHE A 237 4.72 16.42 -8.16
CA PHE A 237 5.66 16.07 -9.23
C PHE A 237 6.18 17.31 -9.97
N GLY A 238 5.30 18.24 -10.35
CA GLY A 238 5.69 19.49 -10.99
C GLY A 238 6.67 20.29 -10.12
N VAL A 239 6.35 20.44 -8.84
CA VAL A 239 7.21 21.10 -7.85
C VAL A 239 8.55 20.37 -7.71
N ALA A 240 8.55 19.04 -7.58
CA ALA A 240 9.78 18.25 -7.46
C ALA A 240 10.72 18.48 -8.65
N MET A 241 10.20 18.51 -9.89
CA MET A 241 11.00 18.79 -11.09
C MET A 241 11.62 20.19 -11.07
N ILE A 242 10.90 21.21 -10.57
CA ILE A 242 11.45 22.56 -10.39
C ILE A 242 12.61 22.57 -9.38
N PHE A 243 12.53 21.75 -8.32
CA PHE A 243 13.56 21.65 -7.29
C PHE A 243 14.67 20.62 -7.59
N GLY A 244 14.83 20.23 -8.85
CA GLY A 244 15.95 19.40 -9.32
C GLY A 244 15.70 17.89 -9.28
N PHE A 245 14.43 17.46 -9.29
CA PHE A 245 14.09 16.07 -9.59
C PHE A 245 14.44 15.73 -11.05
N PRO A 246 15.06 14.58 -11.34
CA PRO A 246 15.48 14.22 -12.70
C PRO A 246 14.31 14.20 -13.68
N LEU A 247 14.41 14.96 -14.78
CA LEU A 247 13.38 14.98 -15.82
C LEU A 247 13.22 13.61 -16.50
N SER A 248 14.29 12.80 -16.56
CA SER A 248 14.26 11.43 -17.07
C SER A 248 13.36 10.49 -16.26
N ALA A 249 13.13 10.80 -14.97
CA ALA A 249 12.17 10.09 -14.12
C ALA A 249 10.81 10.80 -14.04
N GLY A 250 10.83 12.14 -13.95
CA GLY A 250 9.62 12.95 -13.79
C GLY A 250 8.70 12.96 -15.02
N LEU A 251 9.26 13.13 -16.22
CA LEU A 251 8.46 13.21 -17.45
C LEU A 251 7.73 11.90 -17.78
N PRO A 252 8.36 10.72 -17.71
CA PRO A 252 7.64 9.46 -17.87
C PRO A 252 6.53 9.29 -16.82
N ALA A 253 6.78 9.63 -15.55
CA ALA A 253 5.75 9.52 -14.52
C ALA A 253 4.47 10.35 -14.82
N LEU A 254 4.60 11.47 -15.53
CA LEU A 254 3.45 12.27 -15.98
C LEU A 254 2.58 11.59 -17.05
N LEU A 255 3.04 10.50 -17.68
CA LEU A 255 2.21 9.72 -18.61
C LEU A 255 1.02 9.04 -17.92
N SER A 256 1.01 8.96 -16.58
CA SER A 256 -0.17 8.52 -15.82
C SER A 256 -1.23 9.62 -15.68
N LEU A 257 -0.91 10.89 -15.95
CA LEU A 257 -1.83 12.02 -15.76
C LEU A 257 -3.17 11.86 -16.50
N PRO A 258 -3.23 11.40 -17.78
CA PRO A 258 -4.50 11.15 -18.44
C PRO A 258 -5.40 10.16 -17.69
N LEU A 259 -4.82 9.14 -17.04
CA LEU A 259 -5.57 8.22 -16.18
C LEU A 259 -6.08 8.94 -14.93
N GLY A 260 -5.26 9.77 -14.30
CA GLY A 260 -5.68 10.61 -13.18
C GLY A 260 -6.85 11.53 -13.54
N LEU A 261 -6.77 12.23 -14.67
CA LEU A 261 -7.86 13.09 -15.18
C LEU A 261 -9.14 12.30 -15.48
N PHE A 262 -9.00 11.10 -16.06
CA PHE A 262 -10.14 10.22 -16.28
C PHE A 262 -10.77 9.76 -14.96
N GLN A 263 -9.96 9.44 -13.95
CA GLN A 263 -10.43 9.07 -12.62
C GLN A 263 -11.15 10.23 -11.92
N LEU A 264 -10.66 11.47 -12.06
CA LEU A 264 -11.34 12.68 -11.58
C LEU A 264 -12.73 12.82 -12.23
N TRP A 265 -12.79 12.75 -13.55
CA TRP A 265 -14.04 12.81 -14.31
C TRP A 265 -15.01 11.69 -13.90
N TYR A 266 -14.50 10.48 -13.72
CA TYR A 266 -15.33 9.35 -13.35
C TYR A 266 -15.89 9.50 -11.93
N MET A 267 -15.08 9.96 -10.99
CA MET A 267 -15.51 10.23 -9.61
C MET A 267 -16.57 11.34 -9.55
N THR A 268 -16.42 12.43 -10.32
CA THR A 268 -17.43 13.50 -10.36
C THR A 268 -18.74 13.04 -10.99
N ARG A 269 -18.70 12.13 -11.96
CA ARG A 269 -19.92 11.52 -12.53
C ARG A 269 -20.69 10.70 -11.49
N ILE A 270 -19.98 9.91 -10.68
CA ILE A 270 -20.60 9.16 -9.57
C ILE A 270 -21.21 10.14 -8.55
N ALA A 271 -20.49 11.21 -8.19
CA ALA A 271 -20.98 12.21 -7.25
C ALA A 271 -22.24 12.94 -7.77
N ALA A 272 -22.34 13.12 -9.09
CA ALA A 272 -23.52 13.67 -9.76
C ALA A 272 -24.67 12.67 -9.94
N GLY A 273 -24.60 11.49 -9.33
CA GLY A 273 -25.67 10.48 -9.33
C GLY A 273 -25.58 9.42 -10.41
N ALA A 274 -24.48 9.34 -11.17
CA ALA A 274 -24.27 8.22 -12.09
C ALA A 274 -24.10 6.91 -11.31
N LYS A 275 -24.66 5.81 -11.83
CA LYS A 275 -24.53 4.49 -11.20
C LYS A 275 -23.05 4.10 -11.11
N PRO A 276 -22.52 3.81 -9.91
CA PRO A 276 -21.11 3.48 -9.74
C PRO A 276 -20.79 2.08 -10.29
N ASN A 277 -19.69 1.96 -11.03
CA ASN A 277 -19.00 0.70 -11.24
C ASN A 277 -17.71 0.71 -10.39
N TRP A 278 -17.79 0.06 -9.23
CA TRP A 278 -16.73 0.02 -8.22
C TRP A 278 -15.49 -0.74 -8.68
N ASN A 279 -15.66 -1.78 -9.50
CA ASN A 279 -14.52 -2.52 -10.06
C ASN A 279 -13.72 -1.64 -11.03
N LEU A 280 -14.40 -0.86 -11.87
CA LEU A 280 -13.72 0.11 -12.75
C LEU A 280 -12.97 1.16 -11.92
N LEU A 281 -13.61 1.73 -10.89
CA LEU A 281 -12.96 2.71 -10.01
C LEU A 281 -11.71 2.13 -9.34
N GLY A 282 -11.82 0.92 -8.77
CA GLY A 282 -10.71 0.23 -8.14
C GLY A 282 -9.55 -0.03 -9.10
N TRP A 283 -9.83 -0.48 -10.32
CA TRP A 283 -8.78 -0.67 -11.33
C TRP A 283 -8.14 0.64 -11.78
N LEU A 284 -8.91 1.71 -11.98
CA LEU A 284 -8.35 3.02 -12.31
C LEU A 284 -7.39 3.51 -11.22
N ALA A 285 -7.78 3.35 -9.95
CA ALA A 285 -6.95 3.74 -8.83
C ALA A 285 -5.66 2.91 -8.73
N VAL A 286 -5.75 1.58 -8.89
CA VAL A 286 -4.57 0.69 -8.94
C VAL A 286 -3.66 1.03 -10.11
N LEU A 287 -4.23 1.27 -11.30
CA LEU A 287 -3.45 1.63 -12.48
C LEU A 287 -2.80 3.01 -12.32
N GLY A 288 -3.50 4.00 -11.75
CA GLY A 288 -2.94 5.33 -11.50
C GLY A 288 -1.73 5.29 -10.58
N PHE A 289 -1.85 4.64 -9.42
CA PHE A 289 -0.74 4.46 -8.48
C PHE A 289 0.36 3.54 -9.05
N GLY A 290 -0.03 2.38 -9.59
CA GLY A 290 0.87 1.35 -10.07
C GLY A 290 1.66 1.77 -11.32
N LEU A 291 1.02 2.39 -12.32
CA LEU A 291 1.71 2.89 -13.51
C LEU A 291 2.69 4.00 -13.16
N THR A 292 2.30 4.94 -12.29
CA THR A 292 3.20 6.01 -11.85
C THR A 292 4.42 5.45 -11.15
N THR A 293 4.22 4.51 -10.22
CA THR A 293 5.32 3.82 -9.53
C THR A 293 6.20 3.06 -10.52
N TYR A 294 5.60 2.32 -11.45
CA TYR A 294 6.33 1.57 -12.48
C TYR A 294 7.20 2.47 -13.35
N LEU A 295 6.66 3.60 -13.83
CA LEU A 295 7.40 4.53 -14.69
C LEU A 295 8.56 5.17 -13.94
N LEU A 296 8.37 5.56 -12.68
CA LEU A 296 9.47 6.02 -11.82
C LEU A 296 10.53 4.94 -11.64
N THR A 297 10.13 3.72 -11.26
CA THR A 297 11.03 2.60 -11.07
C THR A 297 11.82 2.34 -12.35
N PHE A 298 11.14 2.18 -13.48
CA PHE A 298 11.77 1.92 -14.77
C PHE A 298 12.79 3.01 -15.14
N SER A 299 12.46 4.29 -14.95
CA SER A 299 13.39 5.38 -15.21
C SER A 299 14.63 5.31 -14.32
N PHE A 300 14.49 5.08 -13.02
CA PHE A 300 15.64 4.98 -12.11
C PHE A 300 16.50 3.73 -12.35
N TRP A 301 15.96 2.70 -13.02
CA TRP A 301 16.73 1.52 -13.39
C TRP A 301 17.48 1.65 -14.72
N THR A 302 16.96 2.48 -15.64
CA THR A 302 17.49 2.62 -17.01
C THR A 302 18.44 3.80 -17.20
N TYR A 303 18.27 4.88 -16.43
CA TYR A 303 19.15 6.04 -16.42
C TYR A 303 20.10 6.01 -15.22
#